data_AF-A0A7Y2L431-F1
#
_entry.id   AF-A0A7Y2L431-F1
#
_cell.length_a   1.000
_cell.length_b   1.000
_cell.length_c   1.000
_cell.angle_alpha   90.00
_cell.angle_beta   90.00
_cell.angle_gamma   90.00
#
_symmetry.space_group_name_H-M   'P 1'
#
loop_
_entity.id
_entity.type
_entity.pdbx_description
1 polymer ?
#
loop_
_entity_poly.entity_id
_entity_poly.type
_entity_poly.pdbx_seq_one_letter_code
_entity_poly.pdbx_strand_id
1 'polypeptide(L)'
;VYLQPDRESDEGAIGVHGITNEFLVGKPRFAEVADEFFDFIKGAQLIIHNAAFDVGFLNNEFALIGQTDRADITRHCTILDTLAMARARHPGQRNSLDALCKRYGVDNSGRELHGALLDSEILADVYLTMTGGQTSLSLAGNASDGNGSGEGSGNQASEIIRLSADRQPGRIIRASE
;
A
#
# COMPACT_ATOMS: atom_id res chain seq x y z
N VAL A 1 -6.65 -11.97 -16.15
CA VAL A 1 -6.06 -12.71 -17.30
C VAL A 1 -4.67 -12.17 -17.59
N TYR A 2 -3.81 -12.92 -18.28
CA TYR A 2 -2.55 -12.39 -18.83
C TYR A 2 -2.76 -11.85 -20.24
N LEU A 3 -1.87 -10.98 -20.71
CA LEU A 3 -1.98 -10.33 -22.02
C LEU A 3 -0.80 -10.69 -22.92
N GLN A 4 -1.07 -10.99 -24.18
CA GLN A 4 -0.03 -11.20 -25.18
C GLN A 4 0.40 -9.85 -25.78
N PRO A 5 1.67 -9.42 -25.67
CA PRO A 5 2.18 -8.22 -26.31
C PRO A 5 2.50 -8.47 -27.80
N ASP A 6 2.44 -7.42 -28.63
CA ASP A 6 2.84 -7.46 -30.05
C ASP A 6 4.36 -7.28 -30.25
N ARG A 7 5.12 -7.62 -29.23
CA ARG A 7 6.59 -7.53 -29.19
C ARG A 7 7.14 -8.58 -28.23
N GLU A 8 8.43 -8.84 -28.34
CA GLU A 8 9.13 -9.65 -27.35
C GLU A 8 9.29 -8.89 -26.03
N SER A 9 9.18 -9.64 -24.94
CA SER A 9 9.47 -9.18 -23.59
C SER A 9 10.98 -9.00 -23.42
N ASP A 10 11.37 -7.93 -22.73
CA ASP A 10 12.76 -7.66 -22.41
C ASP A 10 13.31 -8.71 -21.42
N GLU A 11 14.56 -9.15 -21.61
CA GLU A 11 15.19 -10.15 -20.74
C GLU A 11 15.22 -9.72 -19.26
N GLY A 12 15.39 -8.41 -19.00
CA GLY A 12 15.35 -7.85 -17.65
C GLY A 12 13.96 -7.94 -17.02
N ALA A 13 12.89 -7.77 -17.80
CA ALA A 13 11.52 -7.94 -17.32
C ALA A 13 11.22 -9.41 -17.00
N ILE A 14 11.63 -10.32 -17.89
CA ILE A 14 11.53 -11.77 -17.66
C ILE A 14 12.24 -12.17 -16.37
N GLY A 15 13.44 -11.63 -16.09
CA GLY A 15 14.17 -11.87 -14.85
C GLY A 15 13.46 -11.41 -13.57
N VAL A 16 12.54 -10.44 -13.67
CA VAL A 16 11.80 -9.88 -12.53
C VAL A 16 10.50 -10.65 -12.25
N HIS A 17 9.74 -10.97 -13.30
CA HIS A 17 8.40 -11.58 -13.17
C HIS A 17 8.30 -13.04 -13.62
N GLY A 18 9.30 -13.56 -14.35
CA GLY A 18 9.33 -14.93 -14.89
C GLY A 18 8.33 -15.26 -16.00
N ILE A 19 7.48 -14.31 -16.39
CA ILE A 19 6.56 -14.44 -17.52
C ILE A 19 7.35 -14.49 -18.84
N THR A 20 7.37 -15.65 -19.50
CA THR A 20 8.08 -15.83 -20.78
C THR A 20 7.18 -15.50 -21.98
N ASN A 21 7.80 -15.21 -23.13
CA ASN A 21 7.07 -14.97 -24.38
C ASN A 21 6.20 -16.16 -24.76
N GLU A 22 6.68 -17.39 -24.57
CA GLU A 22 5.96 -18.63 -24.88
C GLU A 22 4.71 -18.79 -24.01
N PHE A 23 4.78 -18.41 -22.73
CA PHE A 23 3.63 -18.45 -21.82
C PHE A 23 2.51 -17.49 -22.23
N LEU A 24 2.89 -16.35 -22.81
CA LEU A 24 1.96 -15.32 -23.28
C LEU A 24 1.32 -15.66 -24.62
N VAL A 25 1.85 -16.63 -25.38
CA VAL A 25 1.24 -17.06 -26.65
C VAL A 25 -0.19 -17.57 -26.41
N GLY A 26 -1.13 -17.08 -27.22
CA GLY A 26 -2.54 -17.44 -27.16
C GLY A 26 -3.33 -16.76 -26.05
N LYS A 27 -2.71 -15.85 -25.28
CA LYS A 27 -3.43 -14.97 -24.36
C LYS A 27 -4.08 -13.81 -25.13
N PRO A 28 -5.19 -13.24 -24.62
CA PRO A 28 -5.84 -12.11 -25.29
C PRO A 28 -4.89 -10.90 -25.39
N ARG A 29 -5.10 -10.09 -26.42
CA ARG A 29 -4.52 -8.75 -26.56
C ARG A 29 -5.23 -7.77 -25.62
N PHE A 30 -4.57 -6.66 -25.32
CA PHE A 30 -5.19 -5.60 -24.50
C PHE A 30 -6.51 -5.12 -25.12
N ALA A 31 -6.56 -4.92 -26.43
CA ALA A 31 -7.77 -4.52 -27.16
C ALA A 31 -8.99 -5.43 -26.92
N GLU A 32 -8.77 -6.72 -26.66
CA GLU A 32 -9.85 -7.70 -26.45
C GLU A 32 -10.46 -7.60 -25.04
N VAL A 33 -9.73 -7.04 -24.07
CA VAL A 33 -10.16 -6.92 -22.67
C VAL A 33 -10.31 -5.47 -22.20
N ALA A 34 -9.94 -4.50 -23.03
CA ALA A 34 -9.83 -3.09 -22.66
C ALA A 34 -11.15 -2.51 -22.14
N ASP A 35 -12.27 -2.88 -22.75
CA ASP A 35 -13.60 -2.40 -22.34
C ASP A 35 -14.01 -2.96 -20.97
N GLU A 36 -13.88 -4.29 -20.77
CA GLU A 36 -14.17 -4.94 -19.49
C GLU A 36 -13.27 -4.39 -18.37
N PHE A 37 -11.97 -4.23 -18.67
CA PHE A 37 -11.02 -3.66 -17.73
C PHE A 37 -11.33 -2.20 -17.39
N PHE A 38 -11.68 -1.39 -18.38
CA PHE A 38 -12.04 0.01 -18.15
C PHE A 38 -13.28 0.13 -17.27
N ASP A 39 -14.32 -0.66 -17.54
CA ASP A 39 -15.53 -0.68 -16.73
C ASP A 39 -15.27 -1.15 -15.29
N PHE A 40 -14.31 -2.07 -15.09
CA PHE A 40 -13.90 -2.52 -13.76
C PHE A 40 -13.23 -1.41 -12.94
N ILE A 41 -12.41 -0.56 -13.55
CA ILE A 41 -11.65 0.48 -12.81
C ILE A 41 -12.36 1.84 -12.75
N LYS A 42 -13.29 2.11 -13.67
CA LYS A 42 -13.92 3.42 -13.83
C LYS A 42 -14.59 3.90 -12.55
N GLY A 43 -14.26 5.12 -12.13
CA GLY A 43 -14.79 5.74 -10.92
C GLY A 43 -14.12 5.29 -9.63
N ALA A 44 -13.18 4.34 -9.68
CA ALA A 44 -12.46 3.87 -8.51
C ALA A 44 -11.32 4.82 -8.11
N GLN A 45 -10.80 4.60 -6.91
CA GLN A 45 -9.48 5.09 -6.51
C GLN A 45 -8.45 3.99 -6.77
N LEU A 46 -7.50 4.27 -7.65
CA LEU A 46 -6.40 3.38 -7.98
C LEU A 46 -5.26 3.62 -7.00
N ILE A 47 -5.06 2.64 -6.11
CA ILE A 47 -3.97 2.61 -5.15
C ILE A 47 -2.83 1.85 -5.81
N ILE A 48 -1.77 2.56 -6.18
CA ILE A 48 -0.66 2.00 -6.96
C ILE A 48 0.66 2.34 -6.26
N HIS A 49 1.64 1.44 -6.31
CA HIS A 49 2.98 1.70 -5.82
C HIS A 49 3.87 2.16 -6.99
N ASN A 50 4.33 3.41 -6.96
CA ASN A 50 4.99 4.07 -8.11
C ASN A 50 3.99 4.34 -9.26
N ALA A 51 2.86 4.96 -8.93
CA ALA A 51 1.71 5.11 -9.82
C ALA A 51 2.02 5.68 -11.22
N ALA A 52 3.04 6.52 -11.36
CA ALA A 52 3.43 7.09 -12.65
C ALA A 52 3.80 6.01 -13.69
N PHE A 53 4.32 4.87 -13.25
CA PHE A 53 4.68 3.75 -14.13
C PHE A 53 3.42 3.10 -14.73
N ASP A 54 2.54 2.57 -13.88
CA ASP A 54 1.33 1.87 -14.32
C ASP A 54 0.35 2.79 -15.03
N VAL A 55 0.17 4.04 -14.56
CA VAL A 55 -0.66 5.03 -15.24
C VAL A 55 -0.11 5.34 -16.63
N GLY A 56 1.21 5.43 -16.78
CA GLY A 56 1.86 5.59 -18.08
C GLY A 56 1.56 4.43 -19.03
N PHE A 57 1.65 3.19 -18.53
CA PHE A 57 1.30 1.99 -19.30
C PHE A 57 -0.17 1.99 -19.71
N LEU A 58 -1.10 2.20 -18.78
CA LEU A 58 -2.53 2.21 -19.09
C LEU A 58 -2.88 3.27 -20.14
N ASN A 59 -2.38 4.49 -19.96
CA ASN A 59 -2.61 5.58 -20.90
C ASN A 59 -2.08 5.24 -22.31
N ASN A 60 -0.88 4.67 -22.38
CA ASN A 60 -0.28 4.25 -23.64
C ASN A 60 -1.07 3.11 -24.31
N GLU A 61 -1.46 2.07 -23.57
CA GLU A 61 -2.21 0.93 -24.10
C GLU A 61 -3.59 1.36 -24.65
N PHE A 62 -4.32 2.24 -23.94
CA PHE A 62 -5.56 2.81 -24.46
C PHE A 62 -5.33 3.67 -25.71
N ALA A 63 -4.23 4.44 -25.76
CA ALA A 63 -3.89 5.23 -26.95
C ALA A 63 -3.56 4.35 -28.17
N LEU A 64 -2.83 3.25 -27.98
CA LEU A 64 -2.44 2.32 -29.06
C LEU A 64 -3.65 1.67 -29.73
N ILE A 65 -4.70 1.38 -28.98
CA ILE A 65 -5.95 0.81 -29.51
C ILE A 65 -6.94 1.88 -30.02
N GLY A 66 -6.53 3.15 -30.05
CA GLY A 66 -7.34 4.27 -30.55
C GLY A 66 -8.38 4.83 -29.57
N GLN A 67 -8.41 4.37 -28.32
CA GLN A 67 -9.30 4.86 -27.26
C GLN A 67 -8.69 6.08 -26.56
N THR A 68 -8.42 7.13 -27.33
CA THR A 68 -7.69 8.34 -26.84
C THR A 68 -8.46 9.13 -25.78
N ASP A 69 -9.78 8.98 -25.72
CA ASP A 69 -10.65 9.50 -24.66
C ASP A 69 -10.40 8.83 -23.29
N ARG A 70 -9.90 7.59 -23.30
CA ARG A 70 -9.55 6.80 -22.12
C ARG A 70 -8.04 6.79 -21.83
N ALA A 71 -7.23 7.29 -22.75
CA ALA A 71 -5.78 7.42 -22.62
C ALA A 71 -5.31 8.47 -21.60
N ASP A 72 -6.23 9.10 -20.87
CA ASP A 72 -5.95 9.86 -19.66
C ASP A 72 -6.79 9.28 -18.52
N ILE A 73 -6.26 8.26 -17.86
CA ILE A 73 -7.00 7.54 -16.81
C ILE A 73 -7.36 8.43 -15.62
N THR A 74 -6.64 9.53 -15.41
CA THR A 74 -6.88 10.48 -14.31
C THR A 74 -8.20 11.24 -14.45
N ARG A 75 -8.79 11.24 -15.65
CA ARG A 75 -10.14 11.78 -15.90
C ARG A 75 -11.26 10.85 -15.44
N HIS A 76 -10.95 9.57 -15.31
CA HIS A 76 -11.94 8.52 -15.04
C HIS A 76 -11.77 7.89 -13.66
N CYS A 77 -10.58 7.98 -13.08
CA CYS A 77 -10.23 7.42 -11.78
C CYS A 77 -9.43 8.43 -10.95
N THR A 78 -9.46 8.27 -9.63
CA THR A 78 -8.53 9.00 -8.75
C THR A 78 -7.28 8.16 -8.51
N ILE A 79 -6.09 8.77 -8.47
CA ILE A 79 -4.83 8.05 -8.30
C ILE A 79 -4.25 8.36 -6.92
N LEU A 80 -3.88 7.30 -6.20
CA LEU A 80 -3.15 7.39 -4.94
C LEU A 80 -1.82 6.63 -5.09
N ASP A 81 -0.72 7.38 -5.03
CA ASP A 81 0.63 6.79 -5.09
C ASP A 81 1.15 6.44 -3.70
N THR A 82 1.18 5.15 -3.41
CA THR A 82 1.65 4.63 -2.13
C THR A 82 3.16 4.80 -1.94
N LEU A 83 3.94 4.92 -3.02
CA LEU A 83 5.38 5.20 -2.91
C LEU A 83 5.61 6.63 -2.41
N ALA A 84 4.86 7.60 -2.92
CA ALA A 84 4.89 8.97 -2.42
C ALA A 84 4.46 9.03 -0.95
N MET A 85 3.40 8.31 -0.57
CA MET A 85 2.98 8.19 0.83
C MET A 85 4.06 7.58 1.72
N ALA A 86 4.68 6.49 1.28
CA ALA A 86 5.74 5.81 2.01
C ALA A 86 6.97 6.71 2.20
N ARG A 87 7.39 7.45 1.16
CA ARG A 87 8.49 8.42 1.23
C ARG A 87 8.22 9.55 2.20
N ALA A 88 6.99 10.06 2.25
CA ALA A 88 6.60 11.10 3.19
C ALA A 88 6.61 10.58 4.65
N ARG A 89 6.19 9.34 4.87
CA ARG A 89 6.14 8.72 6.20
C ARG A 89 7.51 8.25 6.70
N HIS A 90 8.35 7.73 5.81
CA HIS A 90 9.67 7.18 6.12
C HIS A 90 10.76 7.87 5.28
N PRO A 91 11.01 9.17 5.54
CA PRO A 91 12.00 9.93 4.78
C PRO A 91 13.40 9.35 4.96
N GLY A 92 14.17 9.28 3.88
CA GLY A 92 15.54 8.76 3.87
C GLY A 92 15.67 7.24 3.98
N GLN A 93 14.57 6.50 4.02
CA GLN A 93 14.57 5.04 4.14
C GLN A 93 14.22 4.36 2.80
N ARG A 94 14.50 3.06 2.72
CA ARG A 94 14.03 2.25 1.58
C ARG A 94 12.51 2.14 1.65
N ASN A 95 11.85 2.51 0.56
CA ASN A 95 10.39 2.54 0.43
C ASN A 95 9.90 1.66 -0.72
N SER A 96 10.67 0.64 -1.12
CA SER A 96 10.19 -0.41 -2.03
C SER A 96 9.13 -1.26 -1.33
N LEU A 97 8.26 -1.91 -2.10
CA LEU A 97 7.23 -2.81 -1.56
C LEU A 97 7.82 -3.82 -0.57
N ASP A 98 8.92 -4.51 -0.92
CA ASP A 98 9.60 -5.45 -0.01
C ASP A 98 10.10 -4.81 1.29
N ALA A 99 10.58 -3.56 1.24
CA ALA A 99 11.02 -2.86 2.43
C ALA A 99 9.84 -2.48 3.32
N LEU A 100 8.69 -2.18 2.73
CA LEU A 100 7.46 -1.89 3.46
C LEU A 100 6.87 -3.18 4.05
N CYS A 101 6.89 -4.31 3.35
CA CYS A 101 6.44 -5.59 3.90
C CYS A 101 7.21 -5.95 5.17
N LYS A 102 8.55 -5.88 5.10
CA LYS A 102 9.42 -6.12 6.28
C LYS A 102 9.14 -5.17 7.43
N ARG A 103 8.85 -3.91 7.14
CA ARG A 103 8.57 -2.89 8.17
C ARG A 103 7.23 -3.13 8.86
N TYR A 104 6.22 -3.49 8.08
CA TYR A 104 4.85 -3.62 8.57
C TYR A 104 4.48 -5.04 8.99
N GLY A 105 5.42 -6.00 8.86
CA GLY A 105 5.17 -7.40 9.20
C GLY A 105 4.20 -8.08 8.24
N VAL A 106 4.10 -7.59 7.00
CA VAL A 106 3.30 -8.23 5.95
C VAL A 106 4.12 -9.36 5.35
N ASP A 107 3.52 -10.56 5.28
CA ASP A 107 4.17 -11.73 4.72
C ASP A 107 4.29 -11.60 3.20
N ASN A 108 5.52 -11.69 2.69
CA ASN A 108 5.82 -11.75 1.26
C ASN A 108 6.58 -13.03 0.89
N SER A 109 6.52 -14.07 1.73
CA SER A 109 7.24 -15.33 1.53
C SER A 109 6.83 -16.08 0.25
N GLY A 110 5.58 -15.92 -0.19
CA GLY A 110 5.08 -16.46 -1.47
C GLY A 110 5.58 -15.71 -2.72
N ARG A 111 6.37 -14.66 -2.55
CA ARG A 111 6.83 -13.75 -3.62
C ARG A 111 8.22 -14.14 -4.11
N GLU A 112 8.36 -15.29 -4.77
CA GLU A 112 9.63 -15.66 -5.44
C GLU A 112 9.90 -14.80 -6.68
N LEU A 113 8.84 -14.43 -7.40
CA LEU A 113 8.86 -13.53 -8.57
C LEU A 113 7.78 -12.46 -8.43
N HIS A 114 7.96 -11.33 -9.12
CA HIS A 114 6.96 -10.26 -9.13
C HIS A 114 5.76 -10.69 -9.97
N GLY A 115 4.57 -10.68 -9.37
CA GLY A 115 3.32 -11.00 -10.06
C GLY A 115 2.29 -9.94 -9.78
N ALA A 116 1.65 -9.38 -10.81
CA ALA A 116 0.74 -8.24 -10.65
C ALA A 116 -0.38 -8.48 -9.62
N LEU A 117 -0.95 -9.70 -9.58
CA LEU A 117 -2.00 -10.05 -8.61
C LEU A 117 -1.45 -10.11 -7.17
N LEU A 118 -0.40 -10.90 -6.95
CA LEU A 118 0.23 -11.04 -5.64
C LEU A 118 0.75 -9.68 -5.12
N ASP A 119 1.37 -8.90 -5.99
CA ASP A 119 1.87 -7.57 -5.65
C ASP A 119 0.73 -6.60 -5.29
N SER A 120 -0.44 -6.73 -5.92
CA SER A 120 -1.63 -5.95 -5.59
C SER A 120 -2.22 -6.34 -4.23
N GLU A 121 -2.24 -7.64 -3.90
CA GLU A 121 -2.69 -8.15 -2.60
C GLU A 121 -1.75 -7.68 -1.48
N ILE A 122 -0.44 -7.86 -1.67
CA ILE A 122 0.58 -7.38 -0.73
C ILE A 122 0.50 -5.87 -0.55
N LEU A 123 0.30 -5.12 -1.64
CA LEU A 123 0.14 -3.67 -1.59
C LEU A 123 -1.09 -3.28 -0.78
N ALA A 124 -2.21 -4.00 -0.90
CA ALA A 124 -3.41 -3.75 -0.12
C ALA A 124 -3.12 -3.91 1.39
N ASP A 125 -2.46 -5.00 1.80
CA ASP A 125 -2.09 -5.23 3.21
C ASP A 125 -1.12 -4.16 3.75
N VAL A 126 -0.12 -3.80 2.95
CA VAL A 126 0.82 -2.71 3.29
C VAL A 126 0.09 -1.38 3.42
N TYR A 127 -0.81 -1.07 2.48
CA TYR A 127 -1.58 0.17 2.49
C TYR A 127 -2.50 0.25 3.70
N LEU A 128 -3.24 -0.83 3.99
CA LEU A 128 -4.10 -0.94 5.18
C LEU A 128 -3.30 -0.80 6.46
N THR A 129 -2.14 -1.45 6.58
CA THR A 129 -1.29 -1.33 7.78
C THR A 129 -0.68 0.07 7.91
N MET A 130 -0.31 0.69 6.79
CA MET A 130 0.22 2.05 6.77
C MET A 130 -0.83 3.10 7.14
N THR A 131 -2.10 2.90 6.75
CA THR A 131 -3.19 3.87 6.95
C THR A 131 -4.09 3.57 8.15
N GLY A 132 -4.10 2.33 8.64
CA GLY A 132 -4.97 1.84 9.72
C GLY A 132 -4.72 2.42 11.11
N GLY A 133 -3.70 3.26 11.28
CA GLY A 133 -3.40 3.95 12.55
C GLY A 133 -2.86 3.01 13.64
N GLN A 134 -2.89 3.46 14.91
CA GLN A 134 -2.59 2.60 16.06
C GLN A 134 -3.81 1.76 16.42
N THR A 135 -3.75 0.45 16.20
CA THR A 135 -4.61 -0.54 16.89
C THR A 135 -4.11 -0.85 18.31
N SER A 136 -2.94 -0.36 18.69
CA SER A 136 -2.44 -0.44 20.07
C SER A 136 -2.88 0.78 20.86
N LEU A 137 -4.08 0.69 21.47
CA LEU A 137 -4.34 1.41 22.69
C LEU A 137 -3.37 0.85 23.75
N SER A 138 -2.32 1.60 24.09
CA SER A 138 -1.56 1.32 25.30
C SER A 138 -2.42 1.69 26.51
N LEU A 139 -3.32 0.78 26.89
CA LEU A 139 -4.03 0.81 28.17
C LEU A 139 -3.20 0.03 29.19
N ALA A 140 -1.97 0.48 29.47
CA ALA A 140 -1.18 -0.04 30.57
C ALA A 140 -1.69 0.56 31.89
N GLY A 141 -2.83 0.05 32.35
CA GLY A 141 -3.39 0.29 33.68
C GLY A 141 -3.43 -1.01 34.48
N ASN A 142 -2.29 -1.68 34.66
CA ASN A 142 -2.23 -2.79 35.61
C ASN A 142 -2.20 -2.22 37.04
N ALA A 143 -3.35 -2.30 37.69
CA ALA A 143 -3.46 -2.29 39.13
C ALA A 143 -2.90 -3.63 39.67
N SER A 144 -1.75 -3.59 40.35
CA SER A 144 -1.42 -4.50 41.46
C SER A 144 -0.04 -4.17 42.03
N ASP A 145 0.00 -3.85 43.32
CA ASP A 145 1.18 -3.69 44.17
C ASP A 145 2.12 -4.92 44.15
N GLY A 146 3.44 -4.70 44.16
CA GLY A 146 4.39 -5.78 44.44
C GLY A 146 5.83 -5.57 43.95
N ASN A 147 6.65 -4.92 44.79
CA ASN A 147 8.11 -4.92 44.89
C ASN A 147 8.92 -5.93 44.03
N GLY A 148 9.84 -5.43 43.19
CA GLY A 148 10.87 -6.26 42.55
C GLY A 148 11.75 -5.53 41.53
N SER A 149 13.03 -5.33 41.89
CA SER A 149 14.11 -4.76 41.07
C SER A 149 14.49 -5.64 39.86
N GLY A 150 14.62 -5.04 38.67
CA GLY A 150 15.21 -5.70 37.51
C GLY A 150 15.44 -4.73 36.34
N GLU A 151 16.71 -4.58 35.94
CA GLU A 151 17.18 -3.79 34.79
C GLU A 151 16.71 -4.40 33.46
N GLY A 152 16.26 -3.55 32.53
CA GLY A 152 15.87 -3.97 31.18
C GLY A 152 15.64 -2.77 30.25
N SER A 153 16.54 -2.63 29.28
CA SER A 153 16.48 -1.67 28.17
C SER A 153 15.24 -1.88 27.30
N GLY A 154 14.48 -0.81 27.02
CA GLY A 154 13.43 -0.83 25.98
C GLY A 154 12.26 0.11 26.25
N ASN A 155 11.99 0.99 25.28
CA ASN A 155 10.87 1.92 25.20
C ASN A 155 10.79 2.99 26.31
N GLN A 156 11.12 4.23 25.95
CA GLN A 156 10.67 5.39 26.71
C GLN A 156 9.15 5.51 26.58
N ALA A 157 8.44 4.77 27.41
CA ALA A 157 7.06 5.08 27.75
C ALA A 157 7.04 6.48 28.34
N SER A 158 6.13 7.33 27.86
CA SER A 158 5.86 8.63 28.44
C SER A 158 5.60 8.45 29.94
N GLU A 159 6.44 9.06 30.78
CA GLU A 159 6.30 8.95 32.23
C GLU A 159 4.95 9.52 32.66
N ILE A 160 4.20 8.77 33.47
CA ILE A 160 2.88 9.22 33.94
C ILE A 160 3.09 10.41 34.88
N ILE A 161 2.80 11.62 34.42
CA ILE A 161 2.82 12.82 35.25
C ILE A 161 1.53 12.85 36.08
N ARG A 162 1.63 12.42 37.34
CA ARG A 162 0.54 12.56 38.31
C ARG A 162 0.44 14.04 38.73
N LEU A 163 -0.76 14.60 38.56
CA LEU A 163 -1.06 15.95 39.03
C LEU A 163 -1.24 15.94 40.54
N SER A 164 -0.92 17.07 41.20
CA SER A 164 -1.13 17.22 42.63
C SER A 164 -2.61 17.08 42.99
N ALA A 165 -2.87 16.47 44.16
CA ALA A 165 -4.22 16.32 44.70
C ALA A 165 -4.90 17.69 44.94
N ASP A 166 -4.09 18.73 45.17
CA ASP A 166 -4.55 20.09 45.48
C ASP A 166 -4.80 20.96 44.23
N ARG A 167 -4.68 20.40 43.03
CA ARG A 167 -4.89 21.15 41.79
C ARG A 167 -6.35 21.62 41.69
N GLN A 168 -6.55 22.86 41.24
CA GLN A 168 -7.90 23.34 40.89
C GLN A 168 -8.56 22.42 39.84
N PRO A 169 -9.78 21.92 40.11
CA PRO A 169 -10.51 21.07 39.17
C PRO A 169 -10.72 21.78 37.82
N GLY A 170 -10.56 21.04 36.72
CA GLY A 170 -10.92 21.53 35.39
C GLY A 170 -12.42 21.79 35.28
N ARG A 171 -12.80 22.74 34.43
CA ARG A 171 -14.21 23.02 34.14
C ARG A 171 -14.85 21.81 33.48
N ILE A 172 -15.78 21.15 34.17
CA ILE A 172 -16.58 20.05 33.62
C ILE A 172 -17.70 20.66 32.79
N ILE A 173 -17.65 20.47 31.48
CA ILE A 173 -18.77 20.77 30.58
C ILE A 173 -19.60 19.50 30.47
N ARG A 174 -20.82 19.52 31.01
CA ARG A 174 -21.75 18.40 30.84
C ARG A 174 -22.32 18.45 29.44
N ALA A 175 -22.39 17.30 28.78
CA ALA A 175 -23.21 17.15 27.59
C ALA A 175 -24.68 17.19 28.02
N SER A 176 -25.36 18.28 27.71
CA SER A 176 -26.80 18.41 27.87
C SER A 176 -27.38 18.89 26.55
N GLU A 177 -28.09 17.96 25.90
CA GLU A 177 -28.82 18.01 24.61
C GLU A 177 -28.01 18.24 23.33
#